data_AF-A0A9E2QZ64-F1
#
_entry.id   AF-A0A9E2QZ64-F1
#
_cell.length_a   1.000
_cell.length_b   1.000
_cell.length_c   1.000
_cell.angle_alpha   90.00
_cell.angle_beta   90.00
_cell.angle_gamma   90.00
#
_symmetry.space_group_name_H-M   'P 1'
#
loop_
_entity.id
_entity.type
_entity.pdbx_description
1 polymer ?
#
loop_
_entity_poly.entity_id
_entity_poly.type
_entity_poly.pdbx_seq_one_letter_code
_entity_poly.pdbx_strand_id
1 'polypeptide(L)' 'MIPVGQIGRAAECYDRYNNALDPLSADAREAKRLFDDLAVGLHTAHAPDVIFLEFRYELVRQCREYLRKNRPG' A
#
# COMPACT_ATOMS: atom_id res chain seq x y z
N MET A 1 7.69 -13.49 2.11
CA MET A 1 8.20 -12.37 1.28
C MET A 1 7.12 -11.99 0.31
N ILE A 2 6.70 -10.73 0.26
CA ILE A 2 5.60 -10.29 -0.61
C ILE A 2 6.10 -10.17 -2.06
N PRO A 3 5.42 -10.78 -3.05
CA PRO A 3 5.73 -10.60 -4.47
C PRO A 3 5.77 -9.13 -4.90
N VAL A 4 6.76 -8.76 -5.71
CA VAL A 4 6.96 -7.37 -6.17
C VAL A 4 5.75 -6.78 -6.90
N GLY A 5 5.01 -7.59 -7.66
CA GLY A 5 3.77 -7.14 -8.32
C GLY A 5 2.65 -6.79 -7.34
N GLN A 6 2.59 -7.47 -6.19
CA GLN A 6 1.63 -7.14 -5.13
C GLN A 6 2.06 -5.86 -4.39
N ILE A 7 3.37 -5.67 -4.17
CA ILE A 7 3.91 -4.40 -3.65
C ILE A 7 3.60 -3.26 -4.61
N GLY A 8 3.77 -3.44 -5.92
CA GLY A 8 3.49 -2.40 -6.92
C GLY A 8 2.02 -1.95 -6.90
N ARG A 9 1.08 -2.89 -6.87
CA ARG A 9 -0.37 -2.57 -6.76
C ARG A 9 -0.69 -1.82 -5.46
N ALA A 10 -0.14 -2.26 -4.34
CA ALA A 10 -0.31 -1.57 -3.06
C ALA A 10 0.32 -0.17 -3.11
N ALA A 11 1.48 -0.03 -3.76
CA ALA A 11 2.21 1.22 -3.89
C ALA A 11 1.45 2.26 -4.73
N GLU A 12 0.81 1.85 -5.83
CA GLU A 12 -0.04 2.72 -6.64
C GLU A 12 -1.27 3.21 -5.87
N CYS A 13 -1.94 2.32 -5.13
CA CYS A 13 -3.07 2.73 -4.29
C CYS A 13 -2.60 3.68 -3.19
N TYR A 14 -1.47 3.35 -2.54
CA TYR A 14 -0.82 4.18 -1.53
C TYR A 14 -0.54 5.59 -2.05
N ASP A 15 0.12 5.69 -3.20
CA ASP A 15 0.46 6.96 -3.83
C ASP A 15 -0.80 7.81 -4.10
N ARG A 16 -1.83 7.21 -4.69
CA ARG A 16 -3.07 7.90 -5.07
C ARG A 16 -3.81 8.51 -3.90
N TYR A 17 -3.91 7.83 -2.75
CA TYR A 17 -4.59 8.41 -1.58
C TYR A 17 -3.66 9.29 -0.73
N ASN A 18 -2.37 8.93 -0.63
CA ASN A 18 -1.42 9.66 0.22
C ASN A 18 -1.04 11.02 -0.37
N ASN A 19 -0.99 11.12 -1.70
CA ASN A 19 -0.64 12.33 -2.43
C ASN A 19 -1.86 12.99 -3.09
N ALA A 20 -3.09 12.63 -2.67
CA ALA A 20 -4.30 13.26 -3.16
C ALA A 20 -4.34 14.75 -2.75
N LEU A 21 -4.67 15.63 -3.71
CA LEU A 21 -4.90 17.06 -3.42
C LEU A 21 -6.09 17.25 -2.49
N ASP A 22 -7.16 16.48 -2.70
CA ASP A 22 -8.32 16.40 -1.80
C ASP A 22 -8.41 14.99 -1.20
N PRO A 23 -8.05 14.81 0.09
CA PRO A 23 -8.17 13.53 0.79
C PRO A 23 -9.60 13.01 0.92
N LEU A 24 -10.61 13.87 0.73
CA LEU A 24 -12.02 13.52 0.81
C LEU A 24 -12.64 13.22 -0.55
N SER A 25 -11.88 13.36 -1.63
CA SER A 25 -12.30 13.00 -2.98
C SER A 25 -12.69 11.52 -3.06
N ALA A 26 -13.61 11.20 -3.97
CA ALA A 26 -14.04 9.82 -4.21
C ALA A 26 -12.83 8.93 -4.58
N ASP A 27 -11.92 9.46 -5.40
CA ASP A 27 -10.71 8.76 -5.84
C ASP A 27 -9.76 8.46 -4.67
N ALA A 28 -9.51 9.42 -3.78
CA ALA A 28 -8.65 9.20 -2.61
C ALA A 28 -9.26 8.17 -1.66
N ARG A 29 -10.57 8.24 -1.43
CA ARG A 29 -11.30 7.27 -0.59
C ARG A 29 -11.26 5.87 -1.17
N GLU A 30 -11.48 5.74 -2.47
CA GLU A 30 -11.43 4.44 -3.16
C GLU A 30 -10.02 3.86 -3.17
N ALA A 31 -9.01 4.68 -3.45
CA ALA A 31 -7.61 4.24 -3.39
C ALA A 31 -7.19 3.79 -1.98
N LYS A 32 -7.66 4.50 -0.94
CA LYS A 32 -7.44 4.09 0.45
C LYS A 32 -8.11 2.75 0.76
N ARG A 33 -9.36 2.57 0.34
CA ARG A 33 -10.10 1.32 0.54
C ARG A 33 -9.38 0.14 -0.14
N LEU A 34 -8.98 0.31 -1.40
CA LEU A 34 -8.23 -0.70 -2.15
C LEU A 34 -6.88 -1.02 -1.49
N PHE A 35 -6.19 -0.02 -0.97
CA PHE A 35 -4.95 -0.25 -0.22
C PHE A 35 -5.19 -1.04 1.06
N ASP A 36 -6.21 -0.70 1.84
CA ASP A 36 -6.53 -1.39 3.09
C ASP A 36 -6.94 -2.86 2.81
N ASP A 37 -7.75 -3.11 1.77
CA ASP A 37 -8.14 -4.46 1.34
C ASP A 37 -6.92 -5.30 0.92
N LEU A 38 -6.01 -4.70 0.13
CA LEU A 38 -4.74 -5.35 -0.23
C LEU A 38 -3.88 -5.63 1.00
N ALA A 39 -3.78 -4.68 1.93
CA ALA A 39 -2.98 -4.86 3.15
C ALA A 39 -3.48 -6.04 3.98
N VAL A 40 -4.80 -6.17 4.16
CA VAL A 40 -5.41 -7.30 4.89
C VAL A 40 -5.12 -8.62 4.17
N GLY A 41 -5.31 -8.67 2.85
CA GLY A 41 -5.06 -9.89 2.07
C GLY A 41 -3.59 -10.31 2.11
N LEU A 42 -2.67 -9.35 2.02
CA LEU A 42 -1.23 -9.62 2.07
C LEU A 42 -0.77 -10.04 3.47
N HIS A 43 -1.31 -9.42 4.51
CA HIS A 43 -1.05 -9.80 5.89
C HIS A 43 -1.47 -11.25 6.14
N THR A 44 -2.70 -11.59 5.78
CA THR A 44 -3.27 -12.94 5.93
C THR A 44 -2.44 -13.98 5.18
N ALA A 45 -1.97 -13.66 3.97
CA ALA A 45 -1.25 -14.61 3.12
C ALA A 45 0.23 -14.79 3.51
N HIS A 46 0.91 -13.73 3.97
CA HIS A 46 2.37 -13.71 4.07
C HIS A 46 2.90 -13.51 5.49
N ALA A 47 2.08 -13.04 6.42
CA ALA A 47 2.49 -12.68 7.77
C ALA A 47 1.35 -12.82 8.81
N PRO A 48 0.58 -13.93 8.82
CA PRO A 48 -0.59 -14.07 9.71
C PRO A 48 -0.22 -13.97 11.20
N ASP A 49 1.01 -14.33 11.56
CA ASP A 49 1.51 -14.31 12.95
C ASP A 49 2.06 -12.94 13.39
N VAL A 50 2.13 -11.96 12.48
CA VAL A 50 2.61 -10.60 12.78
C VAL A 50 1.43 -9.71 13.15
N ILE A 51 1.62 -8.74 14.05
CA ILE A 51 0.57 -7.76 14.35
C ILE A 51 0.29 -6.94 13.08
N PHE A 52 -0.97 -6.83 12.68
CA PHE A 52 -1.37 -6.16 11.43
C PHE A 52 -0.80 -4.73 11.32
N LEU A 53 -0.74 -3.99 12.43
CA LEU A 53 -0.19 -2.64 12.46
C LEU A 53 1.31 -2.60 12.10
N GLU A 54 2.10 -3.52 12.64
CA GLU A 54 3.53 -3.64 12.34
C GLU A 54 3.75 -4.04 10.88
N PHE A 55 2.97 -5.01 10.41
CA PHE A 55 2.95 -5.40 9.01
C PHE A 55 2.61 -4.21 8.10
N ARG A 56 1.60 -3.40 8.47
CA ARG A 56 1.18 -2.23 7.69
C ARG A 56 2.30 -1.19 7.60
N TYR A 57 3.05 -0.94 8.67
CA TYR A 57 4.20 -0.02 8.62
C TYR A 57 5.27 -0.49 7.66
N GLU A 58 5.60 -1.78 7.70
CA GLU A 58 6.58 -2.36 6.79
C GLU A 58 6.08 -2.37 5.33
N LEU A 59 4.80 -2.65 5.10
CA LEU A 59 4.18 -2.54 3.78
C LEU A 59 4.27 -1.12 3.23
N VAL A 60 3.97 -0.10 4.03
CA VAL A 60 4.12 1.31 3.63
C VAL A 60 5.58 1.64 3.30
N ARG A 61 6.54 1.14 4.08
CA ARG A 61 7.97 1.30 3.80
C ARG A 61 8.33 0.72 2.43
N GLN A 62 7.88 -0.50 2.14
CA GLN A 62 8.10 -1.16 0.85
C GLN A 62 7.42 -0.44 -0.31
N CYS A 63 6.21 0.09 -0.13
CA CYS A 63 5.54 0.91 -1.13
C CYS A 63 6.35 2.15 -1.49
N ARG A 64 6.87 2.87 -0.49
CA ARG A 64 7.72 4.06 -0.72
C ARG A 64 9.01 3.70 -1.45
N GLU A 65 9.65 2.59 -1.07
CA GLU A 65 10.84 2.10 -1.75
C GLU A 65 10.56 1.71 -3.21
N TYR A 66 9.41 1.07 -3.46
CA TYR A 66 8.97 0.72 -4.81
C TYR A 66 8.75 1.97 -5.67
N LEU A 67 8.01 2.96 -5.16
CA LEU A 67 7.75 4.22 -5.88
C LEU A 67 9.05 4.96 -6.19
N ARG A 68 9.97 5.06 -5.21
CA ARG A 68 11.27 5.70 -5.40
C ARG A 68 12.09 5.06 -6.53
N LYS A 69 12.02 3.74 -6.68
CA LYS A 69 12.77 2.98 -7.70
C LYS A 69 12.12 3.05 -9.09
N ASN A 70 10.79 3.12 -9.17
CA ASN A 70 10.04 2.95 -10.40
C ASN A 70 9.39 4.24 -10.93
N ARG A 71 9.37 5.31 -10.13
CA ARG A 71 8.98 6.67 -10.53
C ARG A 71 10.07 7.65 -10.08
N PRO A 72 11.19 7.76 -10.80
CA PRO A 72 12.01 8.96 -10.67
C PRO A 72 11.14 10.14 -11.10
N GLY A 73 10.93 11.09 -10.20
CA GLY A 73 10.33 12.38 -10.55
C GLY A 73 11.18 13.14 -11.56
#